data_AF-A0A8B9KCL7-F1
#
_entry.id   AF-A0A8B9KCL7-F1
#
_cell.length_a   1.000
_cell.length_b   1.000
_cell.length_c   1.000
_cell.angle_alpha   90.00
_cell.angle_beta   90.00
_cell.angle_gamma   90.00
#
_symmetry.space_group_name_H-M   'P 1'
#
loop_
_entity.id
_entity.type
_entity.pdbx_description
1 polymer ?
#
loop_
_entity_poly.entity_id
_entity_poly.type
_entity_poly.pdbx_seq_one_letter_code
_entity_poly.pdbx_strand_id
1 'polypeptide(L)'
;ILAIFIVMVFLTSNRLILGMMMTSASLSMWLSNTATTAMMLPIANAILESLFGDLETLKENCKVQDDPEGEWKTLTERVDVAERGDRRSAEEIRKEAEYQLKVWKGFLICIPYAASIGGTATLTGTAPNLILVGQLKSYFPECDLINFGSWFVFAFPLMIIFLFVAWIWISFLYGGLNTRLCINKQDDRAAAEAKARAVIDEDYKKLGPINFAEGSISFFFILFAILLFTRDPKFVTGWSVLFNKGYVSDAVTGVIIISILFFFPSERPSLSWWFNPRASNTPYVPLLSWKRVQECVPWNIILLLGGGFAMAKGCEESGLAAWIGGHLQPLAQVPPAVAVILITAFIACFTEFASNTATIIIFLPVIAELAIRVKVHPLYFMIPATVGCSYAFMLPVSTPPNSIAFASGHLMVKDMVSSD
;
A
#
# COMPACT_ATOMS: atom_id res chain seq x y z
N ILE A 1 -3.66 11.21 -11.67
CA ILE A 1 -5.08 11.33 -12.10
C ILE A 1 -5.98 10.39 -11.29
N LEU A 2 -5.84 9.06 -11.40
CA LEU A 2 -6.73 8.11 -10.70
C LEU A 2 -6.77 8.31 -9.18
N ALA A 3 -5.62 8.52 -8.54
CA ALA A 3 -5.54 8.78 -7.10
C ALA A 3 -6.35 10.01 -6.67
N ILE A 4 -6.18 11.11 -7.39
CA ILE A 4 -6.86 12.38 -7.15
C ILE A 4 -8.37 12.24 -7.37
N PHE A 5 -8.78 11.51 -8.41
CA PHE A 5 -10.18 11.23 -8.69
C PHE A 5 -10.85 10.42 -7.57
N ILE A 6 -10.20 9.37 -7.07
CA ILE A 6 -10.76 8.54 -5.99
C ILE A 6 -10.86 9.37 -4.71
N VAL A 7 -9.84 10.16 -4.37
CA VAL A 7 -9.87 11.06 -3.21
C VAL A 7 -11.01 12.09 -3.34
N MET A 8 -11.27 12.62 -4.55
CA MET A 8 -12.38 13.54 -4.80
C MET A 8 -13.76 12.96 -4.48
N VAL A 9 -13.96 11.66 -4.72
CA VAL A 9 -15.25 10.98 -4.48
C VAL A 9 -15.54 10.83 -2.98
N PHE A 10 -14.52 10.83 -2.12
CA PHE A 10 -14.66 10.54 -0.68
C PHE A 10 -14.44 11.76 0.25
N LEU A 11 -14.48 12.98 -0.28
CA LEU A 11 -14.13 14.24 0.43
C LEU A 11 -15.02 14.68 1.61
N THR A 12 -16.06 13.94 1.97
CA THR A 12 -16.80 14.20 3.23
C THR A 12 -15.93 13.84 4.44
N SER A 13 -15.92 14.69 5.48
CA SER A 13 -14.88 14.67 6.51
C SER A 13 -14.84 13.43 7.43
N ASN A 14 -15.89 12.60 7.50
CA ASN A 14 -15.83 11.26 8.13
C ASN A 14 -15.34 10.13 7.18
N ARG A 15 -15.20 10.41 5.88
CA ARG A 15 -14.82 9.45 4.83
C ARG A 15 -13.48 9.78 4.17
N LEU A 16 -12.83 10.88 4.52
CA LEU A 16 -11.56 11.28 3.91
C LEU A 16 -10.43 10.28 4.22
N ILE A 17 -10.34 9.80 5.47
CA ILE A 17 -9.39 8.72 5.84
C ILE A 17 -9.67 7.47 5.01
N LEU A 18 -10.95 7.08 4.88
CA LEU A 18 -11.35 5.93 4.06
C LEU A 18 -10.98 6.13 2.59
N GLY A 19 -11.18 7.33 2.05
CA GLY A 19 -10.79 7.69 0.67
C GLY A 19 -9.29 7.55 0.44
N MET A 20 -8.47 8.03 1.38
CA MET A 20 -7.01 7.89 1.33
C MET A 20 -6.58 6.43 1.43
N MET A 21 -7.18 5.65 2.34
CA MET A 21 -6.89 4.23 2.50
C MET A 21 -7.30 3.42 1.26
N MET A 22 -8.51 3.61 0.74
CA MET A 22 -8.99 2.94 -0.47
C MET A 22 -8.12 3.26 -1.68
N THR A 23 -7.71 4.52 -1.84
CA THR A 23 -6.84 4.94 -2.92
C THR A 23 -5.46 4.29 -2.80
N SER A 24 -4.88 4.34 -1.61
CA SER A 24 -3.56 3.75 -1.35
C SER A 24 -3.59 2.24 -1.54
N ALA A 25 -4.60 1.54 -1.02
CA ALA A 25 -4.73 0.10 -1.20
C ALA A 25 -4.92 -0.30 -2.68
N SER A 26 -5.72 0.47 -3.42
CA SER A 26 -5.95 0.22 -4.85
C SER A 26 -4.70 0.42 -5.70
N LEU A 27 -3.88 1.44 -5.38
CA LEU A 27 -2.59 1.65 -6.04
C LEU A 27 -1.60 0.55 -5.69
N SER A 28 -1.51 0.17 -4.40
CA SER A 28 -0.58 -0.83 -3.90
C SER A 28 -0.88 -2.26 -4.36
N MET A 29 -2.08 -2.49 -4.87
CA MET A 29 -2.43 -3.74 -5.56
C MET A 29 -1.61 -3.93 -6.85
N TRP A 30 -1.16 -2.85 -7.48
CA TRP A 30 -0.47 -2.91 -8.79
C TRP A 30 0.94 -2.32 -8.75
N LEU A 31 1.21 -1.46 -7.77
CA LEU A 31 2.49 -0.83 -7.52
C LEU A 31 3.08 -1.36 -6.22
N SER A 32 4.39 -1.18 -6.02
CA SER A 32 5.01 -1.54 -4.74
C SER A 32 4.48 -0.67 -3.60
N ASN A 33 4.38 -1.24 -2.40
CA ASN A 33 3.93 -0.51 -1.20
C ASN A 33 4.75 0.77 -0.98
N THR A 34 6.06 0.70 -1.19
CA THR A 34 6.99 1.84 -1.06
C THR A 34 6.66 2.98 -2.03
N ALA A 35 6.44 2.65 -3.32
CA ALA A 35 6.13 3.65 -4.34
C ALA A 35 4.76 4.30 -4.06
N THR A 36 3.77 3.49 -3.67
CA THR A 36 2.43 3.97 -3.33
C THR A 36 2.48 4.97 -2.18
N THR A 37 3.17 4.64 -1.08
CA THR A 37 3.29 5.54 0.07
C THR A 37 4.05 6.82 -0.27
N ALA A 38 5.15 6.72 -1.02
CA ALA A 38 5.92 7.88 -1.47
C ALA A 38 5.09 8.84 -2.35
N MET A 39 4.16 8.31 -3.15
CA MET A 39 3.26 9.12 -3.97
C MET A 39 2.11 9.72 -3.17
N MET A 40 1.54 8.97 -2.23
CA MET A 40 0.34 9.38 -1.48
C MET A 40 0.64 10.37 -0.35
N LEU A 41 1.82 10.31 0.29
CA LEU A 41 2.16 11.19 1.41
C LEU A 41 2.20 12.68 1.04
N PRO A 42 2.84 13.13 -0.05
CA PRO A 42 2.80 14.54 -0.44
C PRO A 42 1.39 15.03 -0.76
N ILE A 43 0.57 14.18 -1.38
CA ILE A 43 -0.85 14.47 -1.68
C ILE A 43 -1.63 14.63 -0.37
N ALA A 44 -1.39 13.75 0.60
CA ALA A 44 -2.01 13.81 1.92
C ALA A 44 -1.63 15.11 2.64
N ASN A 45 -0.34 15.47 2.66
CA ASN A 45 0.13 16.70 3.27
C ASN A 45 -0.52 17.94 2.64
N ALA A 46 -0.56 18.04 1.30
CA ALA A 46 -1.21 19.16 0.63
C ALA A 46 -2.70 19.31 0.99
N ILE A 47 -3.41 18.19 1.13
CA ILE A 47 -4.82 18.18 1.56
C ILE A 47 -4.95 18.61 3.02
N LEU A 48 -4.08 18.10 3.89
CA LEU A 48 -4.08 18.40 5.32
C LEU A 48 -3.72 19.86 5.61
N GLU A 49 -2.72 20.42 4.91
CA GLU A 49 -2.35 21.84 4.99
C GLU A 49 -3.51 22.75 4.56
N SER A 50 -4.26 22.35 3.54
CA SER A 50 -5.45 23.09 3.09
C SER A 50 -6.57 23.09 4.14
N LEU A 51 -6.78 21.94 4.81
CA LEU A 51 -7.84 21.70 5.79
C LEU A 51 -7.55 22.30 7.18
N PHE A 52 -6.35 22.06 7.70
CA PHE A 52 -5.98 22.38 9.09
C PHE A 52 -4.99 23.55 9.20
N GLY A 53 -4.49 24.07 8.08
CA GLY A 53 -3.43 25.06 8.06
C GLY A 53 -2.04 24.46 8.21
N ASP A 54 -1.05 25.31 8.41
CA ASP A 54 0.34 24.90 8.53
C ASP A 54 0.58 24.11 9.83
N LEU A 55 1.30 22.99 9.72
CA LEU A 55 1.51 22.09 10.83
C LEU A 55 2.31 22.72 11.97
N GLU A 56 3.25 23.63 11.67
CA GLU A 56 4.01 24.32 12.71
C GLU A 56 3.11 25.23 13.56
N THR A 57 2.15 25.91 12.92
CA THR A 57 1.16 26.71 13.65
C THR A 57 0.27 25.85 14.56
N LEU A 58 -0.06 24.62 14.13
CA LEU A 58 -0.79 23.66 14.98
C LEU A 58 0.03 23.22 16.19
N LYS A 59 1.31 22.92 15.99
CA LYS A 59 2.23 22.55 17.09
C LYS A 59 2.43 23.72 18.07
N GLU A 60 2.54 24.95 17.58
CA GLU A 60 2.63 26.14 18.43
C GLU A 60 1.36 26.33 19.26
N ASN A 61 0.18 26.21 18.65
CA ASN A 61 -1.10 26.31 19.34
C ASN A 61 -1.28 25.24 20.44
N CYS A 62 -0.64 24.07 20.30
CA CYS A 62 -0.62 23.04 21.34
C CYS A 62 0.29 23.39 22.53
N LYS A 63 1.33 24.21 22.32
CA LYS A 63 2.34 24.59 23.33
C LYS A 63 1.96 25.81 24.16
N VAL A 64 0.84 26.47 23.88
CA VAL A 64 0.37 27.67 24.61
C VAL A 64 -0.05 27.30 26.04
N GLN A 65 0.92 27.03 26.93
CA GLN A 65 0.75 27.08 28.39
C GLN A 65 2.06 27.08 29.21
N ASP A 66 3.27 27.02 28.63
CA ASP A 66 4.49 26.85 29.44
C ASP A 66 5.21 28.14 29.89
N ASP A 67 4.67 29.34 29.63
CA ASP A 67 5.34 30.59 30.04
C ASP A 67 4.41 31.55 30.83
N PRO A 68 4.51 31.58 32.18
CA PRO A 68 3.78 32.54 33.02
C PRO A 68 4.24 34.00 32.83
N GLU A 69 5.39 34.28 32.20
CA GLU A 69 5.82 35.66 31.89
C GLU A 69 5.25 36.20 30.57
N GLY A 70 4.81 35.29 29.67
CA GLY A 70 4.20 35.64 28.38
C GLY A 70 2.75 36.13 28.48
N GLU A 71 2.03 35.76 29.53
CA GLU A 71 0.63 36.17 29.76
C GLU A 71 0.50 37.71 29.82
N TRP A 72 1.46 38.41 30.40
CA TRP A 72 1.38 39.87 30.55
C TRP A 72 1.61 40.63 29.24
N LYS A 73 2.46 40.12 28.34
CA LYS A 73 2.71 40.72 27.01
C LYS A 73 1.59 40.43 26.02
N THR A 74 1.02 39.23 26.04
CA THR A 74 -0.12 38.89 25.17
C THR A 74 -1.42 39.54 25.64
N LEU A 75 -1.60 39.79 26.94
CA LEU A 75 -2.75 40.56 27.44
C LEU A 75 -2.71 42.03 27.02
N THR A 76 -1.53 42.64 26.87
CA THR A 76 -1.43 44.04 26.43
C THR A 76 -1.72 44.20 24.94
N GLU A 77 -1.27 43.28 24.08
CA GLU A 77 -1.60 43.31 22.64
C GLU A 77 -3.04 42.88 22.33
N ARG A 78 -3.66 42.03 23.16
CA ARG A 78 -5.06 41.59 22.97
C ARG A 78 -6.10 42.65 23.33
N VAL A 79 -5.74 43.69 24.07
CA VAL A 79 -6.68 44.78 24.42
C VAL A 79 -6.94 45.70 23.23
N ASP A 80 -6.00 45.84 22.29
CA ASP A 80 -6.15 46.73 21.13
C ASP A 80 -6.87 46.09 19.93
N VAL A 81 -7.07 44.76 19.92
CA VAL A 81 -7.77 44.02 18.84
C VAL A 81 -9.20 43.62 19.23
N ALA A 82 -9.65 43.98 20.43
CA ALA A 82 -10.93 43.59 21.02
C ALA A 82 -12.18 44.32 20.46
N GLU A 83 -12.16 44.76 19.19
CA GLU A 83 -13.33 45.31 18.50
C GLU A 83 -13.57 44.66 17.12
N ARG A 84 -13.59 43.32 17.03
CA ARG A 84 -14.52 42.55 16.18
C ARG A 84 -14.27 41.04 16.26
N GLY A 85 -15.23 40.34 16.88
CA GLY A 85 -15.56 38.94 16.56
C GLY A 85 -14.67 37.85 17.16
N ASP A 86 -15.30 37.02 18.01
CA ASP A 86 -14.87 35.68 18.43
C ASP A 86 -13.92 35.59 19.65
N ARG A 87 -14.50 35.69 20.86
CA ARG A 87 -13.83 35.36 22.13
C ARG A 87 -13.76 33.84 22.33
N ARG A 88 -12.91 33.12 21.60
CA ARG A 88 -12.58 31.72 21.93
C ARG A 88 -11.61 31.69 23.10
N SER A 89 -11.85 30.81 24.09
CA SER A 89 -10.90 30.62 25.19
C SER A 89 -9.60 30.01 24.68
N ALA A 90 -8.45 30.39 25.26
CA ALA A 90 -7.15 29.80 24.89
C ALA A 90 -7.15 28.27 25.04
N GLU A 91 -7.92 27.76 26.00
CA GLU A 91 -8.08 26.32 26.22
C GLU A 91 -8.92 25.61 25.13
N GLU A 92 -9.87 26.32 24.53
CA GLU A 92 -10.64 25.80 23.38
C GLU A 92 -9.77 25.74 22.13
N ILE A 93 -8.92 26.74 21.91
CA ILE A 93 -7.95 26.77 20.80
C ILE A 93 -6.96 25.60 20.93
N ARG A 94 -6.44 25.36 22.13
CA ARG A 94 -5.54 24.23 22.38
C ARG A 94 -6.20 22.88 22.11
N LYS A 95 -7.40 22.64 22.65
CA LYS A 95 -8.13 21.37 22.46
C LYS A 95 -8.45 21.11 20.99
N GLU A 96 -8.76 22.15 20.23
CA GLU A 96 -8.96 22.06 18.78
C GLU A 96 -7.65 21.70 18.06
N ALA A 97 -6.54 22.40 18.37
CA ALA A 97 -5.23 22.11 17.76
C ALA A 97 -4.75 20.68 18.07
N GLU A 98 -4.95 20.19 19.30
CA GLU A 98 -4.63 18.81 19.67
C GLU A 98 -5.48 17.79 18.91
N TYR A 99 -6.76 18.09 18.67
CA TYR A 99 -7.64 17.25 17.86
C TYR A 99 -7.18 17.22 16.41
N GLN A 100 -6.90 18.38 15.81
CA GLN A 100 -6.42 18.48 14.43
C GLN A 100 -5.08 17.77 14.23
N LEU A 101 -4.16 17.87 15.20
CA LEU A 101 -2.89 17.16 15.18
C LEU A 101 -3.08 15.64 15.28
N LYS A 102 -4.01 15.16 16.11
CA LYS A 102 -4.34 13.72 16.17
C LYS A 102 -4.89 13.23 14.83
N VAL A 103 -5.81 13.98 14.23
CA VAL A 103 -6.36 13.65 12.90
C VAL A 103 -5.24 13.60 11.86
N TRP A 104 -4.35 14.61 11.84
CA TRP A 104 -3.19 14.65 10.94
C TRP A 104 -2.32 13.40 11.04
N LYS A 105 -1.97 12.98 12.26
CA LYS A 105 -1.20 11.75 12.50
C LYS A 105 -1.94 10.51 11.97
N GLY A 106 -3.26 10.44 12.18
CA GLY A 106 -4.09 9.37 11.64
C GLY A 106 -4.02 9.26 10.11
N PHE A 107 -3.96 10.39 9.40
CA PHE A 107 -3.79 10.39 7.94
C PHE A 107 -2.40 9.89 7.50
N LEU A 108 -1.35 10.25 8.23
CA LEU A 108 0.01 9.82 7.89
C LEU A 108 0.21 8.32 8.15
N ILE A 109 -0.45 7.75 9.16
CA ILE A 109 -0.38 6.31 9.50
C ILE A 109 -1.28 5.47 8.59
N CYS A 110 -2.46 5.98 8.19
CA CYS A 110 -3.39 5.18 7.41
C CYS A 110 -2.87 4.84 6.00
N ILE A 111 -2.04 5.69 5.41
CA ILE A 111 -1.46 5.49 4.07
C ILE A 111 -0.51 4.28 4.01
N PRO A 112 0.56 4.19 4.82
CA PRO A 112 1.45 3.03 4.80
C PRO A 112 0.73 1.74 5.20
N TYR A 113 -0.23 1.79 6.13
CA TYR A 113 -1.03 0.62 6.51
C TYR A 113 -1.88 0.15 5.34
N ALA A 114 -2.60 1.07 4.69
CA ALA A 114 -3.40 0.75 3.51
C ALA A 114 -2.55 0.28 2.32
N ALA A 115 -1.34 0.80 2.14
CA ALA A 115 -0.42 0.31 1.11
C ALA A 115 -0.01 -1.14 1.40
N SER A 116 0.42 -1.45 2.62
CA SER A 116 0.78 -2.82 3.02
C SER A 116 -0.40 -3.80 2.93
N ILE A 117 -1.61 -3.37 3.34
CA ILE A 117 -2.84 -4.18 3.17
C ILE A 117 -3.17 -4.37 1.69
N GLY A 118 -3.14 -3.31 0.88
CA GLY A 118 -3.43 -3.38 -0.55
C GLY A 118 -2.49 -4.30 -1.33
N GLY A 119 -1.21 -4.34 -0.94
CA GLY A 119 -0.21 -5.19 -1.54
C GLY A 119 -0.47 -6.70 -1.38
N THR A 120 -1.34 -7.12 -0.45
CA THR A 120 -1.67 -8.55 -0.30
C THR A 120 -2.67 -9.07 -1.32
N ALA A 121 -3.46 -8.20 -1.96
CA ALA A 121 -4.57 -8.61 -2.83
C ALA A 121 -4.14 -9.28 -4.15
N THR A 122 -3.00 -8.91 -4.71
CA THR A 122 -2.45 -9.52 -5.93
C THR A 122 -1.11 -10.18 -5.66
N LEU A 123 -0.73 -11.11 -6.53
CA LEU A 123 0.61 -11.72 -6.45
C LEU A 123 1.73 -10.71 -6.67
N THR A 124 1.49 -9.65 -7.44
CA THR A 124 2.50 -8.64 -7.80
C THR A 124 2.61 -7.51 -6.79
N GLY A 125 1.65 -7.34 -5.88
CA GLY A 125 1.62 -6.22 -4.93
C GLY A 125 2.77 -6.25 -3.91
N THR A 126 3.14 -7.43 -3.41
CA THR A 126 4.19 -7.58 -2.40
C THR A 126 5.12 -8.78 -2.66
N ALA A 127 6.40 -8.63 -2.32
CA ALA A 127 7.42 -9.65 -2.57
C ALA A 127 7.17 -10.99 -1.84
N PRO A 128 6.71 -11.03 -0.58
CA PRO A 128 6.28 -12.27 0.09
C PRO A 128 5.35 -13.16 -0.74
N ASN A 129 4.37 -12.57 -1.44
CA ASN A 129 3.43 -13.34 -2.27
C ASN A 129 4.13 -14.07 -3.42
N LEU A 130 5.12 -13.42 -4.05
CA LEU A 130 5.93 -14.03 -5.10
C LEU A 130 6.85 -15.13 -4.56
N ILE A 131 7.44 -14.92 -3.36
CA ILE A 131 8.26 -15.94 -2.70
C ILE A 131 7.42 -17.18 -2.41
N LEU A 132 6.21 -17.00 -1.89
CA LEU A 132 5.28 -18.10 -1.62
C LEU A 132 5.04 -18.95 -2.86
N VAL A 133 4.67 -18.33 -3.99
CA VAL A 133 4.41 -19.06 -5.24
C VAL A 133 5.66 -19.77 -5.75
N GLY A 134 6.82 -19.13 -5.68
CA GLY A 134 8.08 -19.73 -6.11
C GLY A 134 8.49 -20.93 -5.25
N GLN A 135 8.48 -20.78 -3.92
CA GLN A 135 8.85 -21.87 -3.01
C GLN A 135 7.83 -23.02 -3.01
N LEU A 136 6.54 -22.71 -3.11
CA LEU A 136 5.49 -23.73 -3.23
C LEU A 136 5.74 -24.63 -4.45
N LYS A 137 6.12 -24.05 -5.60
CA LYS A 137 6.46 -24.83 -6.81
C LYS A 137 7.72 -25.66 -6.64
N SER A 138 8.70 -25.20 -5.86
CA SER A 138 9.93 -25.95 -5.59
C SER A 138 9.68 -27.15 -4.67
N TYR A 139 8.95 -26.97 -3.57
CA TYR A 139 8.66 -28.04 -2.59
C TYR A 139 7.53 -28.97 -3.03
N PHE A 140 6.52 -28.43 -3.72
CA PHE A 140 5.29 -29.12 -4.09
C PHE A 140 4.97 -28.88 -5.58
N PRO A 141 5.75 -29.46 -6.51
CA PRO A 141 5.59 -29.21 -7.96
C PRO A 141 4.22 -29.65 -8.51
N GLU A 142 3.53 -30.58 -7.85
CA GLU A 142 2.18 -31.02 -8.22
C GLU A 142 1.07 -30.04 -7.80
N CYS A 143 1.41 -29.08 -6.91
CA CYS A 143 0.46 -28.13 -6.35
C CYS A 143 0.27 -26.90 -7.26
N ASP A 144 -0.48 -27.04 -8.36
CA ASP A 144 -0.83 -25.95 -9.28
C ASP A 144 -2.13 -25.22 -8.91
N LEU A 145 -2.31 -24.96 -7.61
CA LEU A 145 -3.51 -24.30 -7.08
C LEU A 145 -3.41 -22.77 -7.11
N ILE A 146 -2.21 -22.21 -6.98
CA ILE A 146 -2.00 -20.75 -6.92
C ILE A 146 -1.57 -20.22 -8.28
N ASN A 147 -2.44 -19.39 -8.85
CA ASN A 147 -2.16 -18.53 -9.98
C ASN A 147 -2.67 -17.11 -9.69
N PHE A 148 -2.40 -16.14 -10.57
CA PHE A 148 -2.82 -14.76 -10.35
C PHE A 148 -4.33 -14.63 -10.07
N GLY A 149 -5.18 -15.29 -10.86
CA GLY A 149 -6.63 -15.23 -10.71
C GLY A 149 -7.13 -15.87 -9.42
N SER A 150 -6.66 -17.09 -9.10
CA SER A 150 -7.07 -17.82 -7.90
C SER A 150 -6.59 -17.13 -6.62
N TRP A 151 -5.37 -16.57 -6.63
CA TRP A 151 -4.89 -15.74 -5.54
C TRP A 151 -5.76 -14.51 -5.35
N PHE A 152 -6.08 -13.78 -6.42
CA PHE A 152 -6.89 -12.57 -6.31
C PHE A 152 -8.29 -12.86 -5.75
N VAL A 153 -8.96 -13.91 -6.22
CA VAL A 153 -10.29 -14.30 -5.70
C VAL A 153 -10.25 -14.61 -4.20
N PHE A 154 -9.15 -15.16 -3.71
CA PHE A 154 -8.95 -15.44 -2.29
C PHE A 154 -8.55 -14.18 -1.50
N ALA A 155 -7.54 -13.45 -1.96
CA ALA A 155 -6.88 -12.39 -1.20
C ALA A 155 -7.58 -11.03 -1.30
N PHE A 156 -8.27 -10.73 -2.40
CA PHE A 156 -8.97 -9.46 -2.58
C PHE A 156 -10.13 -9.25 -1.59
N PRO A 157 -11.03 -10.24 -1.35
CA PRO A 157 -12.04 -10.10 -0.29
C PRO A 157 -11.41 -9.92 1.09
N LEU A 158 -10.34 -10.65 1.40
CA LEU A 158 -9.61 -10.53 2.67
C LEU A 158 -8.99 -9.14 2.83
N MET A 159 -8.38 -8.60 1.77
CA MET A 159 -7.87 -7.23 1.74
C MET A 159 -8.97 -6.22 2.08
N ILE A 160 -10.16 -6.34 1.48
CA ILE A 160 -11.28 -5.43 1.77
C ILE A 160 -11.67 -5.50 3.25
N ILE A 161 -11.77 -6.71 3.81
CA ILE A 161 -12.12 -6.92 5.22
C ILE A 161 -11.06 -6.27 6.12
N PHE A 162 -9.77 -6.55 5.90
CA PHE A 162 -8.70 -5.99 6.70
C PHE A 162 -8.57 -4.47 6.55
N LEU A 163 -8.77 -3.94 5.34
CA LEU A 163 -8.77 -2.50 5.11
C LEU A 163 -9.92 -1.81 5.85
N PHE A 164 -11.10 -2.43 5.87
CA PHE A 164 -12.25 -1.93 6.61
C PHE A 164 -12.04 -1.98 8.12
N VAL A 165 -11.47 -3.08 8.65
CA VAL A 165 -11.12 -3.20 10.07
C VAL A 165 -10.06 -2.17 10.46
N ALA A 166 -9.00 -2.02 9.66
CA ALA A 166 -7.97 -1.01 9.87
C ALA A 166 -8.54 0.41 9.82
N TRP A 167 -9.48 0.69 8.91
CA TRP A 167 -10.17 1.97 8.85
C TRP A 167 -10.97 2.25 10.13
N ILE A 168 -11.73 1.27 10.64
CA ILE A 168 -12.46 1.42 11.90
C ILE A 168 -11.49 1.68 13.06
N TRP A 169 -10.40 0.91 13.13
CA TRP A 169 -9.39 1.02 14.19
C TRP A 169 -8.71 2.39 14.21
N ILE A 170 -8.20 2.85 13.06
CA ILE A 170 -7.55 4.17 12.94
C ILE A 170 -8.55 5.30 13.17
N SER A 171 -9.79 5.16 12.66
CA SER A 171 -10.85 6.16 12.88
C SER A 171 -11.26 6.25 14.35
N PHE A 172 -11.20 5.14 15.09
CA PHE A 172 -11.44 5.12 16.52
C PHE A 172 -10.29 5.78 17.29
N LEU A 173 -9.04 5.44 16.98
CA LEU A 173 -7.85 5.92 17.71
C LEU A 173 -7.60 7.43 17.51
N TYR A 174 -7.77 7.92 16.27
CA TYR A 174 -7.42 9.29 15.87
C TYR A 174 -8.64 10.21 15.69
N GLY A 175 -9.80 9.82 16.22
CA GLY A 175 -10.92 10.75 16.45
C GLY A 175 -11.91 10.95 15.30
N GLY A 176 -11.97 10.03 14.33
CA GLY A 176 -12.92 10.06 13.20
C GLY A 176 -14.38 9.70 13.56
N LEU A 177 -14.63 9.11 14.74
CA LEU A 177 -15.98 8.70 15.17
C LEU A 177 -16.62 9.63 16.21
N ASN A 178 -15.93 10.67 16.68
CA ASN A 178 -16.42 11.50 17.77
C ASN A 178 -17.41 12.57 17.26
N THR A 179 -18.63 12.14 16.97
CA THR A 179 -19.78 12.98 16.55
C THR A 179 -20.21 14.00 17.58
N ARG A 180 -19.79 13.91 18.86
CA ARG A 180 -20.27 14.78 19.95
C ARG A 180 -19.69 16.20 19.96
N LEU A 181 -18.48 16.42 19.43
CA LEU A 181 -17.93 17.76 19.22
C LEU A 181 -18.30 18.33 17.83
N CYS A 182 -18.84 17.49 16.94
CA CYS A 182 -19.10 17.82 15.54
C CYS A 182 -20.46 18.49 15.27
N ILE A 183 -21.38 18.54 16.24
CA ILE A 183 -22.76 19.01 16.03
C ILE A 183 -22.85 20.54 16.01
N ASN A 184 -21.95 21.26 16.68
CA ASN A 184 -22.06 22.72 16.84
C ASN A 184 -21.32 23.55 15.77
N LYS A 185 -20.61 22.94 14.82
CA LYS A 185 -19.80 23.64 13.79
C LYS A 185 -19.93 23.02 12.40
N GLN A 186 -21.17 22.83 11.96
CA GLN A 186 -21.46 22.26 10.65
C GLN A 186 -21.05 23.20 9.49
N ASP A 187 -21.15 24.52 9.70
CA ASP A 187 -20.83 25.54 8.69
C ASP A 187 -19.32 25.71 8.47
N ASP A 188 -18.52 25.75 9.55
CA ASP A 188 -17.05 25.84 9.47
C ASP A 188 -16.44 24.61 8.76
N ARG A 189 -17.02 23.43 8.99
CA ARG A 189 -16.59 22.17 8.38
C ARG A 189 -16.95 22.12 6.90
N ALA A 190 -18.16 22.54 6.53
CA ALA A 190 -18.56 22.64 5.13
C ALA A 190 -17.67 23.62 4.35
N ALA A 191 -17.28 24.74 4.98
CA ALA A 191 -16.33 25.69 4.40
C ALA A 191 -14.93 25.09 4.22
N ALA A 192 -14.42 24.34 5.21
CA ALA A 192 -13.13 23.65 5.11
C ALA A 192 -13.14 22.55 4.04
N GLU A 193 -14.21 21.75 3.96
CA GLU A 193 -14.40 20.74 2.90
C GLU A 193 -14.45 21.37 1.51
N ALA A 194 -15.16 22.50 1.37
CA ALA A 194 -15.23 23.24 0.11
C ALA A 194 -13.85 23.77 -0.30
N LYS A 195 -13.04 24.26 0.64
CA LYS A 195 -11.67 24.72 0.40
C LYS A 195 -10.76 23.56 -0.04
N ALA A 196 -10.80 22.43 0.65
CA ALA A 196 -10.03 21.25 0.26
C ALA A 196 -10.43 20.74 -1.13
N ARG A 197 -11.73 20.69 -1.43
CA ARG A 197 -12.24 20.32 -2.75
C ARG A 197 -11.79 21.29 -3.84
N ALA A 198 -11.74 22.58 -3.54
CA ALA A 198 -11.24 23.59 -4.48
C ALA A 198 -9.75 23.41 -4.79
N VAL A 199 -8.91 23.12 -3.77
CA VAL A 199 -7.48 22.84 -3.98
C VAL A 199 -7.27 21.60 -4.85
N ILE A 200 -8.00 20.51 -4.56
CA ILE A 200 -7.90 19.27 -5.33
C ILE A 200 -8.40 19.48 -6.77
N ASP A 201 -9.44 20.30 -6.97
CA ASP A 201 -9.94 20.66 -8.31
C ASP A 201 -8.97 21.54 -9.09
N GLU A 202 -8.28 22.47 -8.40
CA GLU A 202 -7.21 23.27 -8.99
C GLU A 202 -6.05 22.38 -9.44
N ASP A 203 -5.59 21.47 -8.57
CA ASP A 203 -4.51 20.54 -8.90
C ASP A 203 -4.91 19.53 -9.98
N TYR A 204 -6.18 19.11 -10.01
CA TYR A 204 -6.71 18.29 -11.10
C TYR A 204 -6.70 19.06 -12.43
N LYS A 205 -7.11 20.34 -12.43
CA LYS A 205 -7.08 21.20 -13.62
C LYS A 205 -5.66 21.46 -14.11
N LYS A 206 -4.66 21.56 -13.22
CA LYS A 206 -3.24 21.71 -13.59
C LYS A 206 -2.69 20.52 -14.39
N LEU A 207 -3.28 19.33 -14.26
CA LEU A 207 -2.82 18.13 -14.99
C LEU A 207 -3.15 18.17 -16.49
N GLY A 208 -4.15 18.94 -16.90
CA GLY A 208 -4.59 19.03 -18.30
C GLY A 208 -5.31 17.76 -18.81
N PRO A 209 -5.66 17.73 -20.11
CA PRO A 209 -6.34 16.59 -20.72
C PRO A 209 -5.40 15.38 -20.87
N ILE A 210 -5.97 14.17 -20.77
CA ILE A 210 -5.24 12.90 -20.90
C ILE A 210 -4.46 12.87 -22.22
N ASN A 211 -3.14 12.73 -22.13
CA ASN A 211 -2.28 12.63 -23.30
C ASN A 211 -2.42 11.25 -23.98
N PHE A 212 -2.09 11.15 -25.26
CA PHE A 212 -2.13 9.87 -25.99
C PHE A 212 -1.30 8.79 -25.28
N ALA A 213 -0.10 9.13 -24.81
CA ALA A 213 0.75 8.22 -24.06
C ALA A 213 0.05 7.65 -22.80
N GLU A 214 -0.61 8.51 -22.01
CA GLU A 214 -1.34 8.11 -20.81
C GLU A 214 -2.54 7.22 -21.12
N GLY A 215 -3.26 7.53 -22.21
CA GLY A 215 -4.33 6.70 -22.74
C GLY A 215 -3.85 5.33 -23.20
N SER A 216 -2.72 5.28 -23.92
CA SER A 216 -2.11 4.02 -24.38
C SER A 216 -1.62 3.15 -23.23
N ILE A 217 -0.96 3.73 -22.21
CA ILE A 217 -0.54 3.01 -21.01
C ILE A 217 -1.76 2.45 -20.27
N SER A 218 -2.82 3.26 -20.13
CA SER A 218 -4.07 2.82 -19.49
C SER A 218 -4.71 1.65 -20.24
N PHE A 219 -4.72 1.68 -21.57
CA PHE A 219 -5.19 0.59 -22.41
C PHE A 219 -4.37 -0.70 -22.21
N PHE A 220 -3.04 -0.62 -22.31
CA PHE A 220 -2.18 -1.80 -22.13
C PHE A 220 -2.22 -2.36 -20.71
N PHE A 221 -2.40 -1.51 -19.71
CA PHE A 221 -2.58 -1.93 -18.32
C PHE A 221 -3.90 -2.69 -18.14
N ILE A 222 -5.02 -2.19 -18.68
CA ILE A 222 -6.31 -2.88 -18.63
C ILE A 222 -6.22 -4.21 -19.41
N LEU A 223 -5.60 -4.21 -20.59
CA LEU A 223 -5.37 -5.42 -21.38
C LEU A 223 -4.54 -6.44 -20.58
N PHE A 224 -3.46 -6.01 -19.93
CA PHE A 224 -2.63 -6.85 -19.08
C PHE A 224 -3.44 -7.47 -17.93
N ALA A 225 -4.23 -6.67 -17.22
CA ALA A 225 -5.09 -7.15 -16.14
C ALA A 225 -6.10 -8.21 -16.66
N ILE A 226 -6.78 -7.93 -17.77
CA ILE A 226 -7.72 -8.88 -18.40
C ILE A 226 -7.01 -10.18 -18.78
N LEU A 227 -5.83 -10.10 -19.40
CA LEU A 227 -5.06 -11.27 -19.79
C LEU A 227 -4.65 -12.12 -18.59
N LEU A 228 -4.23 -11.49 -17.48
CA LEU A 228 -3.90 -12.21 -16.25
C LEU A 228 -5.10 -12.95 -15.66
N PHE A 229 -6.26 -12.29 -15.55
CA PHE A 229 -7.47 -12.89 -15.00
C PHE A 229 -8.06 -14.00 -15.88
N THR A 230 -7.95 -13.86 -17.20
CA THR A 230 -8.51 -14.81 -18.17
C THR A 230 -7.56 -15.96 -18.53
N ARG A 231 -6.31 -15.94 -18.04
CA ARG A 231 -5.28 -16.94 -18.36
C ARG A 231 -5.67 -18.34 -17.94
N ASP A 232 -5.97 -18.49 -16.66
CA ASP A 232 -6.40 -19.74 -16.06
C ASP A 232 -7.29 -19.47 -14.84
N PRO A 233 -8.53 -18.99 -15.05
CA PRO A 233 -9.43 -18.64 -13.97
C PRO A 233 -9.84 -19.82 -13.06
N LYS A 234 -9.44 -21.07 -13.37
CA LYS A 234 -9.81 -22.33 -12.68
C LYS A 234 -11.31 -22.67 -12.66
N PHE A 235 -12.22 -21.70 -12.86
CA PHE A 235 -13.68 -21.91 -12.97
C PHE A 235 -14.17 -22.11 -14.42
N VAL A 236 -13.45 -21.59 -15.42
CA VAL A 236 -13.66 -21.82 -16.85
C VAL A 236 -12.33 -22.11 -17.54
N THR A 237 -12.37 -22.71 -18.74
CA THR A 237 -11.17 -22.88 -19.56
C THR A 237 -10.65 -21.51 -20.00
N GLY A 238 -9.50 -21.11 -19.45
CA GLY A 238 -8.82 -19.87 -19.84
C GLY A 238 -8.15 -19.97 -21.20
N TRP A 239 -7.65 -18.84 -21.69
CA TRP A 239 -6.95 -18.79 -22.99
C TRP A 239 -5.63 -19.60 -23.00
N SER A 240 -5.11 -19.99 -21.83
CA SER A 240 -3.92 -20.83 -21.71
C SER A 240 -4.05 -22.19 -22.40
N VAL A 241 -5.26 -22.70 -22.59
CA VAL A 241 -5.54 -23.99 -23.27
C VAL A 241 -5.13 -23.98 -24.74
N LEU A 242 -5.04 -22.81 -25.36
CA LEU A 242 -4.57 -22.65 -26.74
C LEU A 242 -3.08 -22.99 -26.91
N PHE A 243 -2.35 -23.14 -25.81
CA PHE A 243 -0.91 -23.40 -25.79
C PHE A 243 -0.58 -24.68 -25.03
N ASN A 244 0.58 -25.27 -25.34
CA ASN A 244 1.09 -26.44 -24.64
C ASN A 244 1.35 -26.13 -23.15
N LYS A 245 1.05 -27.11 -22.28
CA LYS A 245 1.31 -26.99 -20.83
C LYS A 245 2.78 -26.64 -20.58
N GLY A 246 3.01 -25.65 -19.73
CA GLY A 246 4.34 -25.16 -19.36
C GLY A 246 4.85 -23.95 -20.15
N TYR A 247 4.27 -23.62 -21.32
CA TYR A 247 4.70 -22.46 -22.12
C TYR A 247 4.04 -21.14 -21.71
N VAL A 248 2.92 -21.20 -20.98
CA VAL A 248 2.16 -20.02 -20.57
C VAL A 248 2.22 -19.85 -19.05
N SER A 249 2.73 -18.70 -18.60
CA SER A 249 2.77 -18.30 -17.19
C SER A 249 2.31 -16.85 -17.00
N ASP A 250 2.02 -16.46 -15.75
CA ASP A 250 1.74 -15.05 -15.41
C ASP A 250 2.91 -14.14 -15.86
N ALA A 251 4.14 -14.61 -15.70
CA ALA A 251 5.34 -13.89 -16.10
C ALA A 251 5.43 -13.69 -17.62
N VAL A 252 5.12 -14.71 -18.42
CA VAL A 252 5.12 -14.62 -19.90
C VAL A 252 4.13 -13.56 -20.37
N THR A 253 2.95 -13.51 -19.75
CA THR A 253 1.91 -12.50 -20.05
C THR A 253 2.43 -11.09 -19.83
N GLY A 254 3.12 -10.85 -18.70
CA GLY A 254 3.73 -9.55 -18.40
C GLY A 254 4.86 -9.17 -19.37
N VAL A 255 5.74 -10.11 -19.71
CA VAL A 255 6.85 -9.88 -20.65
C VAL A 255 6.34 -9.47 -22.02
N ILE A 256 5.28 -10.12 -22.54
CA ILE A 256 4.69 -9.78 -23.85
C ILE A 256 4.19 -8.33 -23.87
N ILE A 257 3.44 -7.90 -22.84
CA ILE A 257 2.94 -6.52 -22.77
C ILE A 257 4.09 -5.52 -22.67
N ILE A 258 5.10 -5.80 -21.84
CA ILE A 258 6.27 -4.94 -21.71
C ILE A 258 7.03 -4.84 -23.03
N SER A 259 7.21 -5.95 -23.76
CA SER A 259 7.82 -5.95 -25.08
C SER A 259 7.05 -5.06 -26.05
N ILE A 260 5.71 -5.10 -26.05
CA ILE A 260 4.90 -4.20 -26.88
C ILE A 260 5.13 -2.73 -26.50
N LEU A 261 5.23 -2.40 -25.21
CA LEU A 261 5.47 -1.02 -24.75
C LEU A 261 6.83 -0.44 -25.20
N PHE A 262 7.83 -1.29 -25.47
CA PHE A 262 9.10 -0.84 -26.05
C PHE A 262 8.99 -0.46 -27.54
N PHE A 263 8.00 -1.00 -28.26
CA PHE A 263 7.78 -0.75 -29.69
C PHE A 263 6.59 0.17 -29.99
N PHE A 264 5.78 0.51 -28.99
CA PHE A 264 4.59 1.31 -29.19
C PHE A 264 4.91 2.81 -29.04
N PRO A 265 4.49 3.67 -29.99
CA PRO A 265 4.82 5.09 -29.99
C PRO A 265 4.09 5.86 -28.88
N SER A 266 4.78 6.82 -28.26
CA SER A 266 4.22 7.71 -27.22
C SER A 266 3.34 8.83 -27.80
N GLU A 267 3.50 9.16 -29.07
CA GLU A 267 2.70 10.14 -29.80
C GLU A 267 1.80 9.46 -30.84
N ARG A 268 0.70 10.14 -31.21
CA ARG A 268 -0.20 9.61 -32.25
C ARG A 268 0.57 9.49 -33.56
N PRO A 269 0.66 8.27 -34.16
CA PRO A 269 1.32 8.11 -35.43
C PRO A 269 0.57 8.94 -36.47
N SER A 270 1.30 9.87 -37.10
CA SER A 270 0.76 10.68 -38.19
C SER A 270 0.59 9.79 -39.42
N LEU A 271 -0.61 9.23 -39.60
CA LEU A 271 -0.99 8.48 -40.82
C LEU A 271 -0.93 9.36 -42.08
N SER A 272 -0.72 10.68 -41.92
CA SER A 272 -0.55 11.62 -43.02
C SER A 272 0.71 11.35 -43.87
N TRP A 273 1.71 10.64 -43.36
CA TRP A 273 2.87 10.21 -44.16
C TRP A 273 2.48 9.27 -45.32
N TRP A 274 1.36 8.53 -45.19
CA TRP A 274 0.83 7.71 -46.29
C TRP A 274 0.35 8.56 -47.48
N PHE A 275 -0.09 9.80 -47.23
CA PHE A 275 -0.68 10.69 -48.25
C PHE A 275 0.16 11.93 -48.56
N ASN A 276 1.16 12.27 -47.74
CA ASN A 276 2.00 13.46 -47.88
C ASN A 276 3.48 13.13 -47.61
N PRO A 277 4.34 13.12 -48.65
CA PRO A 277 5.78 12.89 -48.52
C PRO A 277 6.55 13.95 -47.71
N ARG A 278 5.90 15.06 -47.35
CA ARG A 278 6.47 16.20 -46.61
C ARG A 278 5.99 16.31 -45.16
N ALA A 279 5.25 15.32 -44.66
CA ALA A 279 4.83 15.31 -43.25
C ALA A 279 6.08 15.29 -42.34
N SER A 280 6.11 16.16 -41.33
CA SER A 280 7.20 16.17 -40.34
C SER A 280 7.17 14.84 -39.59
N ASN A 281 8.19 14.02 -39.77
CA ASN A 281 8.40 12.84 -38.93
C ASN A 281 8.72 13.34 -37.52
N THR A 282 7.76 13.30 -36.59
CA THR A 282 8.10 13.42 -35.18
C THR A 282 9.06 12.28 -34.83
N PRO A 283 10.12 12.53 -34.05
CA PRO A 283 11.05 11.48 -33.68
C PRO A 283 10.28 10.38 -32.94
N TYR A 284 10.44 9.14 -33.39
CA TYR A 284 9.80 8.00 -32.72
C TYR A 284 10.33 7.90 -31.30
N VAL A 285 9.46 8.12 -30.32
CA VAL A 285 9.73 7.92 -28.91
C VAL A 285 8.84 6.77 -28.43
N PRO A 286 9.42 5.65 -27.93
CA PRO A 286 8.62 4.56 -27.39
C PRO A 286 7.96 4.95 -26.07
N LEU A 287 6.84 4.30 -25.76
CA LEU A 287 6.14 4.45 -24.47
C LEU A 287 7.04 4.10 -23.28
N LEU A 288 7.88 3.07 -23.44
CA LEU A 288 8.82 2.62 -22.41
C LEU A 288 10.25 2.63 -22.95
N SER A 289 11.15 3.28 -22.22
CA SER A 289 12.59 3.26 -22.52
C SER A 289 13.34 2.32 -21.57
N TRP A 290 14.43 1.72 -22.06
CA TRP A 290 15.23 0.79 -21.26
C TRP A 290 15.80 1.47 -20.02
N LYS A 291 16.22 2.74 -20.15
CA LYS A 291 16.70 3.55 -19.02
C LYS A 291 15.67 3.62 -17.89
N ARG A 292 14.39 3.85 -18.21
CA ARG A 292 13.32 3.87 -17.20
C ARG A 292 13.10 2.50 -16.57
N VAL A 293 13.14 1.42 -17.35
CA VAL A 293 13.06 0.06 -16.79
C VAL A 293 14.21 -0.21 -15.83
N GLN A 294 15.43 0.14 -16.20
CA GLN A 294 16.60 -0.05 -15.36
C GLN A 294 16.52 0.73 -14.04
N GLU A 295 16.00 1.96 -14.07
CA GLU A 295 15.80 2.82 -12.89
C GLU A 295 14.66 2.33 -11.98
N CYS A 296 13.55 1.84 -12.56
CA CYS A 296 12.34 1.51 -11.81
C CYS A 296 12.28 0.05 -11.34
N VAL A 297 12.96 -0.88 -12.01
CA VAL A 297 12.93 -2.31 -11.63
C VAL A 297 13.78 -2.53 -10.37
N PRO A 298 13.22 -3.13 -9.31
CA PRO A 298 13.95 -3.43 -8.10
C PRO A 298 14.81 -4.69 -8.27
N TRP A 299 15.96 -4.57 -8.93
CA TRP A 299 16.90 -5.67 -9.19
C TRP A 299 17.29 -6.45 -7.94
N ASN A 300 17.39 -5.75 -6.81
CA ASN A 300 17.68 -6.35 -5.51
C ASN A 300 16.63 -7.40 -5.11
N ILE A 301 15.34 -7.17 -5.41
CA ILE A 301 14.27 -8.13 -5.12
C ILE A 301 14.42 -9.35 -6.02
N ILE A 302 14.74 -9.18 -7.31
CA ILE A 302 14.95 -10.29 -8.25
C ILE A 302 16.13 -11.17 -7.78
N LEU A 303 17.26 -10.54 -7.41
CA LEU A 303 18.42 -11.24 -6.88
C LEU A 303 18.11 -11.94 -5.54
N LEU A 304 17.35 -11.27 -4.66
CA LEU A 304 16.94 -11.82 -3.37
C LEU A 304 15.97 -12.99 -3.53
N LEU A 305 15.04 -12.94 -4.50
CA LEU A 305 14.15 -14.06 -4.85
C LEU A 305 14.97 -15.26 -5.32
N GLY A 306 15.90 -15.05 -6.26
CA GLY A 306 16.80 -16.11 -6.75
C GLY A 306 17.65 -16.71 -5.63
N GLY A 307 18.25 -15.86 -4.78
CA GLY A 307 19.00 -16.29 -3.60
C GLY A 307 18.13 -17.02 -2.57
N GLY A 308 16.88 -16.60 -2.39
CA GLY A 308 15.93 -17.26 -1.50
C GLY A 308 15.49 -18.64 -2.00
N PHE A 309 15.34 -18.83 -3.31
CA PHE A 309 15.09 -20.15 -3.89
C PHE A 309 16.32 -21.06 -3.80
N ALA A 310 17.52 -20.52 -4.01
CA ALA A 310 18.77 -21.26 -3.81
C ALA A 310 18.95 -21.67 -2.33
N MET A 311 18.65 -20.77 -1.39
CA MET A 311 18.68 -21.05 0.04
C MET A 311 17.64 -22.11 0.42
N ALA A 312 16.40 -21.99 -0.07
CA ALA A 312 15.36 -22.98 0.16
C ALA A 312 15.78 -24.37 -0.34
N LYS A 313 16.35 -24.46 -1.55
CA LYS A 313 16.85 -25.72 -2.09
C LYS A 313 18.04 -26.25 -1.29
N GLY A 314 18.95 -25.38 -0.86
CA GLY A 314 20.06 -25.75 0.02
C GLY A 314 19.59 -26.27 1.38
N CYS A 315 18.55 -25.69 1.98
CA CYS A 315 17.94 -26.17 3.23
C CYS A 315 17.28 -27.54 3.07
N GLU A 316 16.68 -27.82 1.91
CA GLU A 316 16.13 -29.12 1.55
C GLU A 316 17.24 -30.16 1.36
N GLU A 317 18.22 -29.90 0.49
CA GLU A 317 19.29 -30.85 0.15
C GLU A 317 20.25 -31.13 1.32
N SER A 318 20.50 -30.14 2.18
CA SER A 318 21.31 -30.32 3.40
C SER A 318 20.60 -31.12 4.50
N GLY A 319 19.29 -31.33 4.38
CA GLY A 319 18.46 -31.93 5.44
C GLY A 319 18.21 -31.00 6.63
N LEU A 320 18.64 -29.74 6.59
CA LEU A 320 18.41 -28.77 7.66
C LEU A 320 16.91 -28.56 7.91
N ALA A 321 16.13 -28.43 6.84
CA ALA A 321 14.68 -28.24 6.95
C ALA A 321 14.01 -29.44 7.66
N ALA A 322 14.43 -30.67 7.32
CA ALA A 322 13.98 -31.89 7.97
C ALA A 322 14.42 -31.99 9.45
N TRP A 323 15.63 -31.53 9.77
CA TRP A 323 16.15 -31.47 11.15
C TRP A 323 15.35 -30.50 12.01
N ILE A 324 15.08 -29.28 11.52
CA ILE A 324 14.22 -28.30 12.21
C ILE A 324 12.81 -28.86 12.37
N GLY A 325 12.26 -29.47 11.31
CA GLY A 325 10.95 -30.13 11.34
C GLY A 325 10.86 -31.23 12.40
N GLY A 326 11.95 -31.94 12.70
CA GLY A 326 12.04 -32.91 13.79
C GLY A 326 11.91 -32.28 15.18
N HIS A 327 12.51 -31.11 15.40
CA HIS A 327 12.36 -30.38 16.67
C HIS A 327 10.98 -29.74 16.84
N LEU A 328 10.25 -29.52 15.74
CA LEU A 328 8.87 -29.03 15.76
C LEU A 328 7.83 -30.15 15.96
N GLN A 329 8.26 -31.38 16.23
CA GLN A 329 7.36 -32.51 16.52
C GLN A 329 6.37 -32.27 17.68
N PRO A 330 6.69 -31.51 18.75
CA PRO A 330 5.69 -31.13 19.76
C PRO A 330 4.52 -30.31 19.18
N LEU A 331 4.77 -29.48 18.16
CA LEU A 331 3.72 -28.74 17.46
C LEU A 331 2.80 -29.65 16.65
N ALA A 332 3.25 -30.85 16.27
CA ALA A 332 2.40 -31.84 15.58
C ALA A 332 1.34 -32.47 16.49
N GLN A 333 1.49 -32.37 17.82
CA GLN A 333 0.49 -32.82 18.79
C GLN A 333 -0.60 -31.77 19.05
N VAL A 334 -0.34 -30.52 18.65
CA VAL A 334 -1.27 -29.41 18.81
C VAL A 334 -2.28 -29.42 17.65
N PRO A 335 -3.57 -29.08 17.88
CA PRO A 335 -4.53 -28.96 16.80
C PRO A 335 -4.03 -28.03 15.68
N PRO A 336 -4.18 -28.39 14.39
CA PRO A 336 -3.63 -27.59 13.28
C PRO A 336 -4.06 -26.12 13.29
N ALA A 337 -5.28 -25.82 13.75
CA ALA A 337 -5.77 -24.45 13.89
C ALA A 337 -4.94 -23.61 14.89
N VAL A 338 -4.56 -24.18 16.02
CA VAL A 338 -3.72 -23.50 17.02
C VAL A 338 -2.30 -23.36 16.48
N ALA A 339 -1.78 -24.35 15.76
CA ALA A 339 -0.48 -24.26 15.11
C ALA A 339 -0.41 -23.11 14.09
N VAL A 340 -1.43 -22.92 13.24
CA VAL A 340 -1.51 -21.76 12.31
C VAL A 340 -1.40 -20.45 13.08
N ILE A 341 -2.16 -20.29 14.17
CA ILE A 341 -2.19 -19.06 14.94
C ILE A 341 -0.82 -18.77 15.55
N LEU A 342 -0.18 -19.79 16.15
CA LEU A 342 1.15 -19.65 16.74
C LEU A 342 2.21 -19.27 15.71
N ILE A 343 2.21 -19.95 14.55
CA ILE A 343 3.16 -19.66 13.47
C ILE A 343 2.93 -18.25 12.94
N THR A 344 1.68 -17.87 12.68
CA THR A 344 1.35 -16.56 12.14
C THR A 344 1.71 -15.45 13.13
N ALA A 345 1.42 -15.62 14.42
CA ALA A 345 1.79 -14.67 15.46
C ALA A 345 3.31 -14.53 15.62
N PHE A 346 4.05 -15.64 15.56
CA PHE A 346 5.51 -15.62 15.61
C PHE A 346 6.09 -14.87 14.41
N ILE A 347 5.61 -15.15 13.19
CA ILE A 347 6.09 -14.48 11.98
C ILE A 347 5.70 -13.00 11.97
N ALA A 348 4.48 -12.65 12.37
CA ALA A 348 4.02 -11.27 12.50
C ALA A 348 4.92 -10.46 13.45
N CYS A 349 5.24 -11.03 14.63
CA CYS A 349 6.14 -10.40 15.59
C CYS A 349 7.58 -10.30 15.05
N PHE A 350 8.10 -11.36 14.41
CA PHE A 350 9.46 -11.37 13.90
C PHE A 350 9.66 -10.37 12.75
N THR A 351 8.65 -10.19 11.90
CA THR A 351 8.71 -9.26 10.77
C THR A 351 8.71 -7.79 11.18
N GLU A 352 8.44 -7.47 12.45
CA GLU A 352 8.64 -6.10 12.95
C GLU A 352 10.12 -5.71 13.05
N PHE A 353 10.99 -6.71 13.21
CA PHE A 353 12.44 -6.50 13.38
C PHE A 353 13.23 -6.82 12.11
N ALA A 354 12.61 -7.48 11.14
CA ALA A 354 13.26 -7.97 9.93
C ALA A 354 12.41 -7.68 8.68
N SER A 355 13.06 -7.51 7.53
CA SER A 355 12.35 -7.27 6.26
C SER A 355 11.39 -8.41 5.94
N ASN A 356 10.14 -8.09 5.58
CA ASN A 356 9.10 -9.05 5.21
C ASN A 356 9.60 -10.12 4.21
N THR A 357 10.36 -9.68 3.21
CA THR A 357 10.93 -10.56 2.18
C THR A 357 11.97 -11.53 2.76
N ALA A 358 12.83 -11.04 3.65
CA ALA A 358 13.85 -11.88 4.30
C ALA A 358 13.23 -12.89 5.27
N THR A 359 12.25 -12.45 6.07
CA THR A 359 11.52 -13.30 7.01
C THR A 359 10.87 -14.49 6.30
N ILE A 360 10.14 -14.26 5.20
CA ILE A 360 9.51 -15.36 4.45
C ILE A 360 10.55 -16.28 3.80
N ILE A 361 11.65 -15.76 3.24
CA ILE A 361 12.70 -16.61 2.65
C ILE A 361 13.25 -17.61 3.69
N ILE A 362 13.45 -17.17 4.92
CA ILE A 362 14.03 -17.98 6.00
C ILE A 362 13.03 -18.99 6.55
N PHE A 363 11.81 -18.55 6.89
CA PHE A 363 10.87 -19.38 7.64
C PHE A 363 9.95 -20.22 6.77
N LEU A 364 9.64 -19.80 5.55
CA LEU A 364 8.69 -20.50 4.70
C LEU A 364 9.13 -21.94 4.34
N PRO A 365 10.43 -22.25 4.10
CA PRO A 365 10.91 -23.62 3.95
C PRO A 365 10.66 -24.50 5.18
N VAL A 366 10.85 -23.94 6.38
CA VAL A 366 10.60 -24.65 7.66
C VAL A 366 9.10 -24.93 7.84
N ILE A 367 8.25 -23.97 7.47
CA ILE A 367 6.80 -24.10 7.53
C ILE A 367 6.29 -25.16 6.53
N ALA A 368 6.90 -25.23 5.34
CA ALA A 368 6.60 -26.27 4.36
C ALA A 368 6.88 -27.68 4.89
N GLU A 369 8.05 -27.89 5.52
CA GLU A 369 8.40 -29.16 6.17
C GLU A 369 7.43 -29.51 7.32
N LEU A 370 7.05 -28.52 8.12
CA LEU A 370 6.07 -28.73 9.19
C LEU A 370 4.73 -29.21 8.63
N ALA A 371 4.26 -28.65 7.51
CA ALA A 371 3.03 -29.11 6.87
C ALA A 371 3.10 -30.58 6.44
N ILE A 372 4.24 -31.02 5.89
CA ILE A 372 4.50 -32.41 5.51
C ILE A 372 4.42 -33.32 6.74
N ARG A 373 5.04 -32.92 7.86
CA ARG A 373 5.05 -33.70 9.11
C ARG A 373 3.69 -33.83 9.76
N VAL A 374 2.93 -32.74 9.81
CA VAL A 374 1.57 -32.69 10.38
C VAL A 374 0.54 -33.30 9.41
N LYS A 375 0.94 -33.64 8.18
CA LYS A 375 0.09 -34.20 7.12
C LYS A 375 -1.11 -33.31 6.78
N VAL A 376 -0.88 -32.00 6.76
CA VAL A 376 -1.87 -31.00 6.35
C VAL A 376 -1.48 -30.40 5.01
N HIS A 377 -2.45 -29.86 4.30
CA HIS A 377 -2.18 -29.19 3.03
C HIS A 377 -1.22 -28.00 3.25
N PRO A 378 -0.12 -27.84 2.49
CA PRO A 378 0.93 -26.84 2.76
C PRO A 378 0.41 -25.40 2.79
N LEU A 379 -0.58 -25.10 1.93
CA LEU A 379 -1.23 -23.78 1.90
C LEU A 379 -1.86 -23.37 3.23
N TYR A 380 -2.24 -24.34 4.08
CA TYR A 380 -2.86 -24.08 5.37
C TYR A 380 -1.92 -23.33 6.32
N PHE A 381 -0.61 -23.59 6.28
CA PHE A 381 0.38 -22.85 7.08
C PHE A 381 1.09 -21.75 6.28
N MET A 382 1.40 -22.02 5.01
CA MET A 382 2.21 -21.12 4.19
C MET A 382 1.49 -19.81 3.85
N ILE A 383 0.18 -19.85 3.54
CA ILE A 383 -0.58 -18.63 3.20
C ILE A 383 -0.71 -17.70 4.42
N PRO A 384 -1.20 -18.13 5.60
CA PRO A 384 -1.31 -17.25 6.76
C PRO A 384 0.03 -16.66 7.18
N ALA A 385 1.11 -17.44 7.16
CA ALA A 385 2.44 -16.93 7.46
C ALA A 385 2.90 -15.84 6.48
N THR A 386 2.66 -16.04 5.18
CA THR A 386 3.03 -15.08 4.13
C THR A 386 2.25 -13.78 4.24
N VAL A 387 0.92 -13.89 4.43
CA VAL A 387 0.04 -12.73 4.57
C VAL A 387 0.34 -11.99 5.88
N GLY A 388 0.50 -12.71 7.00
CA GLY A 388 0.86 -12.14 8.30
C GLY A 388 2.20 -11.42 8.28
N CYS A 389 3.19 -11.92 7.54
CA CYS A 389 4.47 -11.24 7.35
C CYS A 389 4.36 -9.90 6.61
N SER A 390 3.27 -9.68 5.86
CA SER A 390 3.05 -8.39 5.19
C SER A 390 2.42 -7.34 6.11
N TYR A 391 1.94 -7.74 7.29
CA TYR A 391 1.31 -6.87 8.29
C TYR A 391 2.29 -6.47 9.39
N ALA A 392 3.35 -5.79 8.97
CA ALA A 392 4.32 -5.17 9.88
C ALA A 392 4.02 -3.66 10.01
N PHE A 393 3.48 -3.27 11.15
CA PHE A 393 2.81 -2.00 11.39
C PHE A 393 3.36 -1.26 12.63
N MET A 394 4.05 -1.96 13.52
CA MET A 394 4.50 -1.44 14.82
C MET A 394 5.66 -0.46 14.71
N LEU A 395 6.73 -0.83 13.98
CA LEU A 395 7.98 -0.08 13.94
C LEU A 395 8.19 0.67 12.62
N PRO A 396 8.84 1.86 12.64
CA PRO A 396 9.20 2.55 11.40
C PRO A 396 10.11 1.71 10.50
N VAL A 397 11.04 0.97 11.11
CA VAL A 397 12.07 0.20 10.40
C VAL A 397 11.54 -1.08 9.76
N SER A 398 10.35 -1.55 10.18
CA SER A 398 9.83 -2.85 9.76
C SER A 398 9.50 -2.89 8.26
N THR A 399 8.95 -1.79 7.73
CA THR A 399 8.66 -1.67 6.30
C THR A 399 9.06 -0.30 5.74
N PRO A 400 9.52 -0.22 4.47
CA PRO A 400 9.81 1.06 3.84
C PRO A 400 8.63 2.06 3.84
N PRO A 401 7.36 1.65 3.60
CA PRO A 401 6.19 2.53 3.80
C PRO A 401 6.16 3.22 5.17
N ASN A 402 6.36 2.45 6.25
CA ASN A 402 6.38 2.97 7.62
C ASN A 402 7.52 3.96 7.81
N SER A 403 8.71 3.64 7.30
CA SER A 403 9.89 4.53 7.34
C SER A 403 9.66 5.85 6.60
N ILE A 404 9.01 5.83 5.42
CA ILE A 404 8.75 7.06 4.64
C ILE A 404 7.73 7.94 5.38
N ALA A 405 6.67 7.36 5.93
CA ALA A 405 5.70 8.11 6.72
C ALA A 405 6.35 8.71 7.98
N PHE A 406 7.22 7.96 8.66
CA PHE A 406 7.97 8.45 9.82
C PHE A 406 8.98 9.55 9.46
N ALA A 407 9.67 9.42 8.32
CA ALA A 407 10.63 10.41 7.81
C ALA A 407 10.01 11.76 7.45
N SER A 408 8.67 11.84 7.34
CA SER A 408 7.97 13.12 7.23
C SER A 408 8.17 14.04 8.45
N GLY A 409 8.66 13.51 9.58
CA GLY A 409 8.98 14.30 10.79
C GLY A 409 7.77 14.62 11.67
N HIS A 410 6.59 14.10 11.33
CA HIS A 410 5.32 14.43 11.98
C HIS A 410 4.75 13.29 12.85
N LEU A 411 5.37 12.11 12.81
CA LEU A 411 4.98 10.91 13.56
C LEU A 411 6.03 10.56 14.61
N MET A 412 5.57 10.19 15.81
CA MET A 412 6.44 9.61 16.84
C MET A 412 6.32 8.09 16.84
N VAL A 413 7.37 7.38 17.26
CA VAL A 413 7.34 5.91 17.39
C VAL A 413 6.19 5.46 18.29
N LYS A 414 5.92 6.20 19.38
CA LYS A 414 4.79 5.95 20.28
C LYS A 414 3.45 5.96 19.53
N ASP A 415 3.28 6.84 18.55
CA ASP A 415 2.03 6.94 17.79
C ASP A 415 1.83 5.68 16.93
N MET A 416 2.91 5.15 16.33
CA MET A 416 2.87 3.93 15.52
C MET A 416 2.63 2.67 16.36
N VAL A 417 3.36 2.53 17.48
CA VAL A 417 3.18 1.40 18.41
C VAL A 417 1.80 1.40 19.06
N SER A 418 1.17 2.56 19.25
CA SER A 418 -0.20 2.63 19.78
C SER A 418 -1.27 2.32 18.72
N SER A 419 -0.88 2.30 17.44
CA SER A 419 -1.77 2.07 16.30
C SER A 419 -1.75 0.64 15.78
N ASP A 420 -0.67 -0.08 16.04
CA ASP A 420 -0.54 -1.54 15.85
C ASP A 420 -1.38 -2.29 16.89
#